data_AF-A0A076EQB3-F1
#
_entry.id   AF-A0A076EQB3-F1
#
_cell.length_a   1.000
_cell.length_b   1.000
_cell.length_c   1.000
_cell.angle_alpha   90.00
_cell.angle_beta   90.00
_cell.angle_gamma   90.00
#
_symmetry.space_group_name_H-M   'P 1'
#
loop_
_entity.id
_entity.type
_entity.pdbx_description
1 polymer ?
#
loop_
_entity_poly.entity_id
_entity_poly.type
_entity_poly.pdbx_seq_one_letter_code
_entity_poly.pdbx_strand_id
1 'polypeptide(L)'
;MTEKLGDALIDFALRWAPFGGPNDDDLLVEFGMTSRTYYNRLARALRVRPPAEVGEDIHRALLALCYRPHTTSYESEPSHMT
;
A
#
# COMPACT_ATOMS: atom_id res chain seq x y z
N MET A 1 4.35 8.58 18.31
CA MET A 1 2.98 8.26 17.81
C MET A 1 2.93 7.89 16.32
N THR A 2 4.04 7.98 15.57
CA THR A 2 4.09 7.70 14.11
C THR A 2 4.44 6.24 13.78
N GLU A 3 5.03 5.50 14.72
CA GLU A 3 5.48 4.11 14.53
C GLU A 3 4.32 3.14 14.34
N LYS A 4 3.21 3.34 15.06
CA LYS A 4 2.04 2.45 15.03
C LYS A 4 1.36 2.40 13.66
N LEU A 5 1.38 3.49 12.91
CA LEU A 5 0.81 3.53 11.56
C LEU A 5 1.72 2.80 10.57
N GLY A 6 3.05 2.95 10.68
CA GLY A 6 3.99 2.26 9.81
C GLY A 6 3.87 0.73 9.92
N ASP A 7 3.69 0.24 11.14
CA ASP A 7 3.50 -1.19 11.42
C ASP A 7 2.18 -1.71 10.84
N ALA A 8 1.07 -0.97 11.03
CA ALA A 8 -0.23 -1.32 10.46
C ALA A 8 -0.22 -1.36 8.92
N LEU A 9 0.51 -0.45 8.26
CA LEU A 9 0.66 -0.47 6.81
C LEU A 9 1.43 -1.71 6.34
N ILE A 10 2.46 -2.14 7.08
CA ILE A 10 3.26 -3.33 6.72
C ILE A 10 2.44 -4.61 6.97
N ASP A 11 1.77 -4.75 8.12
CA ASP A 11 0.88 -5.89 8.41
C ASP A 11 -0.21 -6.03 7.35
N PHE A 12 -0.80 -4.90 6.96
CA PHE A 12 -1.81 -4.90 5.92
C PHE A 12 -1.25 -5.35 4.58
N ALA A 13 -0.11 -4.79 4.16
CA ALA A 13 0.53 -5.18 2.91
C ALA A 13 0.93 -6.66 2.90
N LEU A 14 1.34 -7.22 4.04
CA LEU A 14 1.65 -8.64 4.21
C LEU A 14 0.42 -9.53 4.00
N ARG A 15 -0.72 -9.15 4.59
CA ARG A 15 -1.98 -9.88 4.46
C ARG A 15 -2.45 -9.95 3.00
N TRP A 16 -2.17 -8.90 2.23
CA TRP A 16 -2.55 -8.77 0.83
C TRP A 16 -1.46 -9.17 -0.18
N ALA A 17 -0.22 -9.41 0.27
CA ALA A 17 0.88 -9.86 -0.57
C ALA A 17 0.55 -11.10 -1.43
N PRO A 18 -0.08 -12.18 -0.93
CA PRO A 18 -0.42 -13.35 -1.75
C PRO A 18 -1.48 -13.06 -2.82
N PHE A 19 -2.28 -12.00 -2.65
CA PHE A 19 -3.31 -11.57 -3.59
C PHE A 19 -2.80 -10.50 -4.58
N GLY A 20 -1.55 -10.07 -4.44
CA GLY A 20 -0.94 -9.05 -5.29
C GLY A 20 -1.14 -7.61 -4.81
N GLY A 21 -1.59 -7.40 -3.57
CA GLY A 21 -1.80 -6.11 -2.94
C GLY A 21 -3.29 -5.78 -2.70
N PRO A 22 -3.59 -4.85 -1.77
CA PRO A 22 -4.96 -4.40 -1.52
C PRO A 22 -5.47 -3.50 -2.65
N ASN A 23 -6.79 -3.51 -2.89
CA ASN A 23 -7.42 -2.58 -3.83
C ASN A 23 -7.67 -1.21 -3.18
N ASP A 24 -8.01 -0.21 -4.01
CA ASP A 24 -8.27 1.15 -3.52
C ASP A 24 -9.45 1.22 -2.53
N ASP A 25 -10.48 0.40 -2.74
CA ASP A 25 -11.67 0.34 -1.88
C ASP A 25 -11.32 -0.18 -0.48
N ASP A 26 -10.56 -1.28 -0.39
CA ASP A 26 -10.06 -1.83 0.88
C ASP A 26 -9.21 -0.81 1.64
N LEU A 27 -8.35 -0.07 0.93
CA LEU A 27 -7.49 0.97 1.49
C LEU A 27 -8.29 2.18 2.01
N LEU A 28 -9.34 2.56 1.31
CA LEU A 28 -10.29 3.58 1.75
C LEU A 28 -11.08 3.13 2.98
N VAL A 29 -11.52 1.88 3.03
CA VAL A 29 -12.28 1.34 4.18
C VAL A 29 -11.42 1.23 5.43
N GLU A 30 -10.19 0.72 5.32
CA GLU A 30 -9.35 0.48 6.50
C GLU A 30 -8.55 1.70 6.94
N PHE A 31 -8.05 2.49 6.00
CA PHE A 31 -7.15 3.59 6.29
C PHE A 31 -7.68 4.97 5.90
N GLY A 32 -8.82 5.04 5.18
CA GLY A 32 -9.35 6.30 4.68
C GLY A 32 -8.42 7.00 3.69
N MET A 33 -7.59 6.24 2.98
CA MET A 33 -6.58 6.81 2.07
C MET A 33 -6.53 6.10 0.72
N THR A 34 -6.17 6.88 -0.30
CA THR A 34 -5.97 6.34 -1.65
C THR A 34 -4.74 5.47 -1.73
N SER A 35 -4.72 4.56 -2.71
CA SER A 35 -3.58 3.69 -3.04
C SER A 35 -2.27 4.48 -3.14
N ARG A 36 -2.27 5.62 -3.83
CA ARG A 36 -1.08 6.48 -3.96
C ARG A 36 -0.52 6.92 -2.61
N THR A 37 -1.40 7.32 -1.69
CA THR A 37 -1.01 7.77 -0.34
C THR A 37 -0.51 6.60 0.49
N TYR A 38 -1.18 5.45 0.39
CA TYR A 38 -0.80 4.23 1.08
C TYR A 38 0.60 3.76 0.68
N TYR A 39 0.87 3.56 -0.62
CA TYR A 39 2.17 3.09 -1.09
C TYR A 39 3.31 4.07 -0.79
N ASN A 40 3.05 5.38 -0.83
CA ASN A 40 4.03 6.37 -0.44
C ASN A 40 4.41 6.25 1.05
N ARG A 41 3.40 6.06 1.92
CA ARG A 41 3.61 5.86 3.36
C ARG A 41 4.25 4.51 3.66
N LEU A 42 3.85 3.45 2.97
CA LEU A 42 4.44 2.12 3.07
C LEU A 42 5.92 2.15 2.70
N ALA A 43 6.29 2.77 1.58
CA ALA A 43 7.68 2.93 1.18
C ALA A 43 8.51 3.70 2.24
N ARG A 44 7.91 4.70 2.90
CA ARG A 44 8.56 5.41 4.00
C ARG A 44 8.70 4.55 5.26
N ALA A 45 7.69 3.74 5.59
CA ALA A 45 7.76 2.79 6.70
C ALA A 45 8.85 1.73 6.46
N LEU A 46 8.94 1.19 5.24
CA LEU A 46 9.98 0.24 4.80
C LEU A 46 11.40 0.85 4.76
N ARG A 47 11.53 2.18 4.70
CA ARG A 47 12.84 2.86 4.86
C ARG A 47 13.27 3.00 6.32
N VAL A 48 12.30 3.11 7.22
CA VAL A 48 12.57 3.22 8.67
C VAL A 48 12.80 1.85 9.28
N ARG A 49 12.10 0.82 8.80
CA ARG A 49 12.25 -0.59 9.20
C ARG A 49 13.23 -1.30 8.25
N PRO A 50 14.44 -1.68 8.71
CA PRO A 50 15.38 -2.40 7.88
C PRO A 50 14.83 -3.77 7.46
N PRO A 51 15.20 -4.27 6.26
CA PRO A 51 14.79 -5.59 5.77
C PRO A 51 15.20 -6.75 6.68
N ALA A 52 16.19 -6.56 7.55
CA ALA A 52 16.60 -7.54 8.56
C ALA A 52 15.49 -7.86 9.58
N GLU A 53 14.55 -6.95 9.82
CA GLU A 53 13.43 -7.17 10.75
C GLU A 53 12.20 -7.80 10.08
N VAL A 54 12.01 -7.56 8.78
CA VAL A 54 10.81 -7.95 8.01
C VAL A 54 11.06 -9.18 7.12
N GLY A 55 12.32 -9.47 6.82
CA GLY A 55 12.75 -10.47 5.83
C GLY A 55 13.03 -9.83 4.47
N GLU A 56 14.20 -10.11 3.88
CA GLU A 56 14.62 -9.51 2.60
C GLU A 56 13.64 -9.80 1.45
N ASP A 57 13.16 -11.03 1.32
CA ASP A 57 12.23 -11.43 0.26
C ASP A 57 10.90 -10.67 0.36
N ILE A 58 10.38 -10.55 1.57
CA ILE A 58 9.15 -9.82 1.86
C ILE A 58 9.36 -8.33 1.59
N HIS A 59 10.45 -7.74 2.08
CA HIS A 59 10.75 -6.33 1.88
C HIS A 59 10.84 -5.99 0.39
N ARG A 60 11.50 -6.85 -0.39
CA ARG A 60 11.60 -6.74 -1.85
C ARG A 60 10.23 -6.87 -2.52
N ALA A 61 9.40 -7.81 -2.09
CA ALA A 61 8.05 -7.99 -2.65
C ALA A 61 7.17 -6.76 -2.38
N LEU A 62 7.20 -6.22 -1.16
CA LEU A 62 6.45 -5.02 -0.78
C LEU A 62 6.92 -3.78 -1.54
N LEU A 63 8.24 -3.64 -1.77
CA LEU A 63 8.78 -2.59 -2.63
C LEU A 63 8.28 -2.74 -4.06
N ALA A 64 8.28 -3.95 -4.62
CA ALA A 64 7.76 -4.19 -5.97
C ALA A 64 6.29 -3.77 -6.12
N LEU A 65 5.46 -3.97 -5.08
CA LEU A 65 4.07 -3.48 -5.06
C LEU A 65 3.97 -1.96 -5.07
N CYS A 66 4.90 -1.26 -4.40
CA CYS A 66 4.95 0.21 -4.37
C CYS A 66 5.25 0.82 -5.75
N TYR A 67 5.97 0.09 -6.61
CA TYR A 67 6.36 0.56 -7.95
C TYR A 67 5.41 0.10 -9.07
N ARG A 68 4.38 -0.70 -8.77
CA ARG A 68 3.38 -1.03 -9.79
C ARG A 68 2.56 0.21 -10.14
N PRO A 69 2.26 0.44 -11.43
CA PRO A 69 1.29 1.44 -11.81
C PRO A 69 -0.09 0.99 -11.28
N HIS A 70 -0.60 1.72 -10.30
CA HIS A 70 -1.95 1.52 -9.80
C HIS A 70 -2.89 2.16 -10.80
N THR A 71 -3.52 1.33 -11.63
CA THR A 71 -4.67 1.77 -12.43
C THR A 71 -5.80 2.04 -11.43
N THR A 72 -5.90 3.28 -10.96
CA THR A 72 -7.02 3.74 -10.14
C THR A 72 -8.30 3.48 -10.93
N SER A 73 -9.06 2.48 -10.49
CA SER A 73 -10.34 2.15 -11.13
C SER A 73 -11.37 3.27 -10.96
N TYR A 74 -11.17 4.17 -9.98
CA TYR A 74 -12.04 5.31 -9.70
C TYR A 74 -11.68 6.59 -10.48
N GLU A 75 -10.58 6.62 -11.24
CA GLU A 75 -10.25 7.77 -12.11
C GLU A 75 -10.80 7.61 -13.53
N SER A 76 -11.65 6.59 -13.77
CA SER A 76 -12.32 6.33 -15.05
C SER A 76 -13.84 6.36 -14.93
N GLU A 77 -14.40 7.37 -14.27
CA GLU A 77 -15.72 7.88 -14.65
C GLU A 77 -15.53 9.26 -15.29
N PRO A 78 -15.31 9.35 -16.62
CA PRO A 78 -15.61 10.59 -17.31
C PRO A 78 -17.10 10.81 -17.12
N SER A 79 -17.44 11.96 -16.54
CA SER A 79 -18.79 12.46 -16.37
C SER A 79 -19.60 12.26 -17.66
N HIS A 80 -20.40 11.20 -17.74
CA HIS A 80 -21.44 11.05 -18.74
C HIS A 80 -22.78 11.41 -18.08
N MET A 81 -22.88 12.69 -17.73
CA MET A 81 -24.13 13.32 -17.36
C MET A 81 -24.19 14.67 -18.08
N THR A 82 -24.60 14.65 -19.34
CA THR A 82 -25.22 15.76 -20.09
C THR A 82 -25.96 15.17 -21.29
#